data_AF-A0A0W0EN73-F1
#
_entry.id   AF-A0A0W0EN73-F1
#
_cell.length_a   1.000
_cell.length_b   1.000
_cell.length_c   1.000
_cell.angle_alpha   90.00
_cell.angle_beta   90.00
_cell.angle_gamma   90.00
#
_symmetry.space_group_name_H-M   'P 1'
#
loop_
_entity.id
_entity.type
_entity.pdbx_description
1 polymer ?
#
loop_
_entity_poly.entity_id
_entity_poly.type
_entity_poly.pdbx_seq_one_letter_code
_entity_poly.pdbx_strand_id
1 'polypeptide(L)'
;MWSFIKKFIDHPPPSTTKVQKDIVEKFSRNSSYESWNKEDLIQRILELEKVSKVKKREHPDEVIDLKKDKKAKKQKTFDFSKYNTRFIALRFAYLGWNYNGLAIQKDPTPLPTIEGTIIEALNKCKLVPSITPQEFEFSRCGRTDKGVSAMNQVISLRVRSNLTDEEQKDPRNDHKEIQYVAILNQLLPDDIRISAVCLRPPNSFDARFSCEYRHYKYLFHKDGLDLDRMQKAAKLYEGEHDFRNFCKLDGSKQITNYNRTMISANIKHVYNDFYCFDLIGSAFLWHQVRCMTAILFLVGQGLEEPTLIEKMLDVTSMPQKPMYEMASDIPLLLYDCKFPAMEWQEANLNDYKSVKYGKAVSALALDYHLKATVVEIFKNTLPTSDIEFSGKTRINLGDGKGKVVTDYEKMLDRQVMATVEEVNSKYLERKKRNPKKK
;
A
#
# COMPACT_ATOMS: atom_id res chain seq x y z
N MET A 1 -28.78 -14.23 -35.69
CA MET A 1 -27.32 -14.44 -35.49
C MET A 1 -26.68 -15.15 -36.68
N TRP A 2 -27.23 -16.27 -37.16
CA TRP A 2 -26.71 -17.00 -38.33
C TRP A 2 -26.76 -16.25 -39.68
N SER A 3 -27.74 -15.38 -39.91
CA SER A 3 -27.80 -14.57 -41.16
C SER A 3 -26.76 -13.44 -41.22
N PHE A 4 -26.23 -13.03 -40.06
CA PHE A 4 -25.21 -11.97 -39.95
C PHE A 4 -23.80 -12.51 -40.22
N ILE A 5 -23.56 -13.76 -39.82
CA ILE A 5 -22.31 -14.49 -40.07
C ILE A 5 -22.18 -14.85 -41.55
N LYS A 6 -23.28 -15.25 -42.21
CA LYS A 6 -23.27 -15.60 -43.64
C LYS A 6 -22.92 -14.40 -44.54
N LYS A 7 -23.37 -13.18 -44.17
CA LYS A 7 -23.02 -11.93 -44.87
C LYS A 7 -21.52 -11.59 -44.78
N PHE A 8 -20.82 -12.00 -43.72
CA PHE A 8 -19.38 -11.76 -43.55
C PHE A 8 -18.51 -12.74 -44.33
N ILE A 9 -19.02 -13.95 -44.60
CA ILE A 9 -18.32 -14.99 -45.35
C ILE A 9 -18.50 -14.76 -46.86
N ASP A 10 -19.71 -14.42 -47.30
CA ASP A 10 -20.00 -14.23 -48.73
C ASP A 10 -19.51 -12.88 -49.26
N HIS A 11 -19.36 -11.86 -48.40
CA HIS A 11 -18.87 -10.52 -48.75
C HIS A 11 -17.78 -10.06 -47.76
N PRO A 12 -16.52 -10.51 -47.93
CA PRO A 12 -15.43 -10.00 -47.13
C PRO A 12 -15.27 -8.49 -47.35
N PRO A 13 -14.97 -7.70 -46.30
CA PRO A 13 -14.70 -6.28 -46.45
C PRO A 13 -13.53 -6.07 -47.43
N PRO A 14 -13.53 -4.98 -48.22
CA PRO A 14 -12.50 -4.75 -49.23
C PRO A 14 -11.12 -4.80 -48.58
N SER A 15 -10.23 -5.58 -49.19
CA SER A 15 -8.85 -5.78 -48.78
C SER A 15 -8.18 -4.44 -48.50
N THR A 16 -7.47 -4.38 -47.38
CA THR A 16 -6.57 -3.30 -46.96
C THR A 16 -5.94 -2.58 -48.15
N THR A 17 -6.26 -1.29 -48.28
CA THR A 17 -5.73 -0.39 -49.31
C THR A 17 -4.20 -0.44 -49.35
N LYS A 18 -3.63 -0.45 -50.55
CA LYS A 18 -2.19 -0.47 -50.86
C LYS A 18 -1.33 0.44 -49.94
N VAL A 19 -1.90 1.57 -49.53
CA VAL A 19 -1.32 2.55 -48.60
C VAL A 19 -0.99 1.98 -47.21
N GLN A 20 -1.80 1.07 -46.65
CA GLN A 20 -1.53 0.47 -45.33
C GLN A 20 -0.47 -0.64 -45.39
N LYS A 21 -0.40 -1.40 -46.49
CA LYS A 21 0.71 -2.35 -46.72
C LYS A 21 2.03 -1.63 -46.93
N ASP A 22 2.02 -0.52 -47.68
CA ASP A 22 3.21 0.30 -47.90
C ASP A 22 3.72 0.96 -46.60
N ILE A 23 2.83 1.36 -45.68
CA ILE A 23 3.24 1.94 -44.38
C ILE A 23 3.85 0.88 -43.45
N VAL A 24 3.29 -0.33 -43.40
CA VAL A 24 3.82 -1.43 -42.58
C VAL A 24 5.14 -1.96 -43.16
N GLU A 25 5.28 -2.07 -44.48
CA GLU A 25 6.55 -2.45 -45.12
C GLU A 25 7.63 -1.35 -45.01
N LYS A 26 7.26 -0.06 -45.01
CA LYS A 26 8.25 1.03 -44.79
C LYS A 26 8.76 1.08 -43.35
N PHE A 27 7.92 0.75 -42.36
CA PHE A 27 8.34 0.75 -40.96
C PHE A 27 9.12 -0.52 -40.57
N SER A 28 8.89 -1.64 -41.26
CA SER A 28 9.57 -2.90 -40.96
C SER A 28 10.98 -3.05 -41.55
N ARG A 29 11.44 -2.10 -42.39
CA ARG A 29 12.74 -2.22 -43.08
C ARG A 29 13.93 -1.55 -42.42
N ASN A 30 13.85 -1.00 -41.19
CA ASN A 30 15.04 -0.33 -40.65
C ASN A 30 15.20 -0.19 -39.12
N SER A 31 14.74 -1.12 -38.29
CA SER A 31 15.24 -1.25 -36.90
C SER A 31 14.80 -2.59 -36.29
N SER A 32 15.62 -3.63 -36.40
CA SER A 32 15.48 -4.82 -35.53
C SER A 32 16.07 -4.46 -34.18
N TYR A 33 15.20 -4.09 -33.23
CA TYR A 33 15.59 -3.89 -31.84
C TYR A 33 15.81 -5.21 -31.11
N GLU A 34 15.43 -6.35 -31.71
CA GLU A 34 15.57 -7.67 -31.08
C GLU A 34 17.03 -8.10 -30.86
N SER A 35 17.98 -7.51 -31.60
CA SER A 35 19.41 -7.82 -31.48
C SER A 35 20.21 -6.83 -30.63
N TRP A 36 19.56 -5.83 -30.02
CA TRP A 36 20.25 -4.71 -29.36
C TRP A 36 20.54 -5.02 -27.90
N ASN A 37 21.73 -4.67 -27.44
CA ASN A 37 22.06 -4.72 -26.02
C ASN A 37 21.50 -3.48 -25.29
N LYS A 38 21.65 -3.45 -23.96
CA LYS A 38 21.11 -2.39 -23.12
C LYS A 38 21.70 -1.02 -23.45
N GLU A 39 22.99 -0.98 -23.75
CA GLU A 39 23.73 0.24 -24.08
C GLU A 39 23.26 0.84 -25.42
N ASP A 40 23.01 -0.01 -26.42
CA ASP A 40 22.49 0.41 -27.73
C ASP A 40 21.09 1.04 -27.60
N LEU A 41 20.23 0.42 -26.79
CA LEU A 41 18.88 0.93 -26.52
C LEU A 41 18.91 2.28 -25.78
N ILE A 42 19.82 2.44 -24.82
CA ILE A 42 20.02 3.71 -24.11
C ILE A 42 20.49 4.80 -25.08
N GLN A 43 21.42 4.49 -25.97
CA GLN A 43 21.92 5.43 -26.97
C GLN A 43 20.82 5.89 -27.93
N ARG A 44 19.93 4.97 -28.34
CA ARG A 44 18.78 5.31 -29.19
C ARG A 44 17.78 6.22 -28.51
N ILE A 45 17.50 5.98 -27.22
CA ILE A 45 16.61 6.83 -26.44
C ILE A 45 17.18 8.26 -26.36
N LEU A 46 18.48 8.38 -26.10
CA LEU A 46 19.16 9.69 -26.06
C LEU A 46 19.11 10.43 -27.41
N GLU A 47 19.21 9.72 -28.53
CA GLU A 47 19.06 10.32 -29.87
C GLU A 47 17.63 10.79 -30.14
N LEU A 48 16.63 9.97 -29.83
CA LEU A 48 15.21 10.30 -30.03
C LEU A 48 14.80 11.50 -29.18
N GLU A 49 15.31 11.60 -27.96
CA GLU A 49 15.10 12.76 -27.08
C GLU A 49 15.73 14.05 -27.63
N LYS A 50 16.89 13.95 -28.29
CA LYS A 50 17.52 15.09 -28.98
C LYS A 50 16.70 15.54 -30.18
N VAL A 51 16.18 14.62 -30.98
CA VAL A 51 15.35 14.94 -32.17
C VAL A 51 13.98 15.52 -31.77
N SER A 52 13.38 15.05 -30.67
CA SER A 52 12.11 15.59 -30.15
C SER A 52 12.23 17.05 -29.67
N LYS A 53 13.42 17.48 -29.23
CA LYS A 53 13.70 18.89 -28.91
C LYS A 53 13.83 19.80 -30.14
N VAL A 54 14.19 19.26 -31.30
CA VAL A 54 14.41 20.03 -32.54
C VAL A 54 13.12 20.23 -33.34
N LYS A 55 12.12 19.33 -33.25
CA LYS A 55 10.88 19.40 -34.06
C LYS A 55 9.75 20.29 -33.50
N LYS A 56 10.01 21.13 -32.51
CA LYS A 56 9.02 22.14 -32.08
C LYS A 56 9.20 23.44 -32.87
N ARG A 57 8.41 23.53 -33.96
CA ARG A 57 7.85 24.72 -34.66
C ARG A 57 8.34 24.94 -36.10
N GLU A 58 7.43 24.78 -37.06
CA GLU A 58 7.34 25.64 -38.26
C GLU A 58 5.85 25.81 -38.66
N HIS A 59 5.28 26.97 -38.36
CA HIS A 59 4.22 27.61 -39.14
C HIS A 59 4.58 29.11 -39.19
N PRO A 60 4.63 29.74 -40.36
CA PRO A 60 5.08 31.12 -40.50
C PRO A 60 3.90 32.08 -40.39
N ASP A 61 3.89 32.92 -39.35
CA ASP A 61 3.20 34.20 -39.37
C ASP A 61 4.13 35.25 -38.76
N GLU A 62 4.29 36.34 -39.50
CA GLU A 62 5.20 37.45 -39.26
C GLU A 62 5.00 38.08 -37.88
N VAL A 63 6.05 38.09 -37.05
CA VAL A 63 6.14 38.99 -35.90
C VAL A 63 7.57 39.52 -35.78
N ILE A 64 7.64 40.86 -35.91
CA ILE A 64 8.74 41.79 -35.72
C ILE A 64 9.78 41.32 -34.67
N ASP A 65 11.05 41.31 -35.08
CA ASP A 65 12.22 40.96 -34.27
C ASP A 65 12.47 42.03 -33.19
N LEU A 66 12.02 41.76 -31.97
CA LEU A 66 12.52 42.40 -30.75
C LEU A 66 13.25 41.35 -29.90
N LYS A 67 14.49 41.02 -30.28
CA LYS A 67 15.45 40.31 -29.43
C LYS A 67 15.70 41.08 -28.12
N LYS A 68 14.93 40.75 -27.09
CA LYS A 68 15.35 40.88 -25.69
C LYS A 68 16.01 39.57 -25.28
N ASP A 69 17.30 39.63 -24.99
CA ASP A 69 18.05 38.59 -24.29
C ASP A 69 17.35 38.21 -22.97
N LYS A 70 16.54 37.14 -22.99
CA LYS A 70 16.03 36.55 -21.76
C LYS A 70 17.15 35.73 -21.13
N LYS A 71 17.98 36.38 -20.30
CA LYS A 71 18.80 35.70 -19.30
C LYS A 71 17.95 34.63 -18.61
N ALA A 72 18.42 33.38 -18.60
CA ALA A 72 17.78 32.31 -17.84
C ALA A 72 17.61 32.79 -16.39
N LYS A 73 16.36 33.05 -15.98
CA LYS A 73 16.07 33.46 -14.60
C LYS A 73 16.54 32.33 -13.69
N LYS A 74 17.64 32.55 -12.95
CA LYS A 74 18.02 31.69 -11.81
C LYS A 74 16.79 31.51 -10.95
N GLN A 75 16.30 30.27 -10.84
CA GLN A 75 15.13 29.94 -10.04
C GLN A 75 15.47 30.33 -8.60
N LYS A 76 14.82 31.37 -8.06
CA LYS A 76 15.05 31.81 -6.68
C LYS A 76 14.76 30.63 -5.76
N THR A 77 15.74 30.24 -4.96
CA THR A 77 15.58 29.20 -3.95
C THR A 77 14.58 29.68 -2.89
N PHE A 78 13.71 28.78 -2.45
CA PHE A 78 12.74 29.11 -1.39
C PHE A 78 13.47 29.17 -0.05
N ASP A 79 13.34 30.28 0.66
CA ASP A 79 14.01 30.53 1.93
C ASP A 79 13.06 30.25 3.09
N PHE A 80 13.26 29.12 3.77
CA PHE A 80 12.43 28.68 4.90
C PHE A 80 12.60 29.55 6.15
N SER A 81 13.72 30.28 6.30
CA SER A 81 13.95 31.14 7.46
C SER A 81 13.00 32.34 7.56
N LYS A 82 12.31 32.65 6.46
CA LYS A 82 11.35 33.76 6.35
C LYS A 82 9.93 33.39 6.75
N TYR A 83 9.69 32.14 7.13
CA TYR A 83 8.35 31.62 7.41
C TYR A 83 8.33 30.95 8.78
N ASN A 84 7.17 31.04 9.41
CA ASN A 84 6.90 30.34 10.66
C ASN A 84 6.73 28.85 10.39
N THR A 85 6.74 28.06 11.46
CA THR A 85 6.46 26.64 11.39
C THR A 85 5.47 26.24 12.47
N ARG A 86 4.80 25.11 12.28
CA ARG A 86 3.89 24.54 13.26
C ARG A 86 3.96 23.03 13.24
N PHE A 87 3.72 22.41 14.38
CA PHE A 87 3.60 20.96 14.49
C PHE A 87 2.14 20.54 14.26
N ILE A 88 1.91 19.59 13.35
CA ILE A 88 0.58 19.09 12.98
C ILE A 88 0.54 17.57 12.94
N ALA A 89 -0.67 17.02 12.94
CA ALA A 89 -0.91 15.65 12.52
C ALA A 89 -1.77 15.62 11.24
N LEU A 90 -1.48 14.71 10.32
CA LEU A 90 -2.26 14.48 9.12
C LEU A 90 -2.85 13.07 9.17
N ARG A 91 -4.17 12.98 8.94
CA ARG A 91 -4.88 11.72 8.72
C ARG A 91 -5.02 11.47 7.23
N PHE A 92 -4.74 10.25 6.79
CA PHE A 92 -4.75 9.92 5.38
C PHE A 92 -5.11 8.46 5.11
N ALA A 93 -5.57 8.23 3.88
CA ALA A 93 -5.92 6.94 3.33
C ALA A 93 -5.09 6.65 2.07
N TYR A 94 -4.85 5.37 1.78
CA TYR A 94 -4.24 4.94 0.54
C TYR A 94 -4.59 3.49 0.16
N LEU A 95 -4.57 3.21 -1.14
CA LEU A 95 -4.55 1.85 -1.67
C LEU A 95 -3.11 1.37 -1.83
N GLY A 96 -2.73 0.30 -1.14
CA GLY A 96 -1.33 -0.14 -1.03
C GLY A 96 -0.77 -0.88 -2.25
N TRP A 97 -1.61 -1.20 -3.24
CA TRP A 97 -1.29 -2.15 -4.31
C TRP A 97 -0.17 -1.68 -5.26
N ASN A 98 -0.05 -0.36 -5.46
CA ASN A 98 0.97 0.25 -6.33
C ASN A 98 2.23 0.70 -5.58
N TYR A 99 2.40 0.26 -4.32
CA TYR A 99 3.43 0.79 -3.42
C TYR A 99 4.21 -0.31 -2.71
N ASN A 100 5.49 -0.01 -2.43
CA ASN A 100 6.39 -0.90 -1.70
C ASN A 100 6.26 -0.73 -0.17
N GLY A 101 5.02 -0.59 0.31
CA GLY A 101 4.66 -0.35 1.71
C GLY A 101 4.65 1.12 2.10
N LEU A 102 4.32 1.38 3.37
CA LEU A 102 4.24 2.76 3.89
C LEU A 102 5.63 3.41 3.93
N ALA A 103 6.58 2.74 4.57
CA ALA A 103 7.82 3.36 5.01
C ALA A 103 8.87 3.46 3.90
N ILE A 104 9.53 4.61 3.82
CA ILE A 104 10.72 4.80 2.97
C ILE A 104 11.77 3.74 3.32
N GLN A 105 12.34 3.12 2.28
CA GLN A 105 13.42 2.15 2.39
C GLN A 105 14.76 2.82 2.09
N LYS A 106 15.85 2.27 2.64
CA LYS A 106 17.20 2.75 2.33
C LYS A 106 17.63 2.36 0.92
N ASP A 107 17.33 1.13 0.54
CA ASP A 107 17.66 0.59 -0.76
C ASP A 107 16.56 0.95 -1.78
N PRO A 108 16.90 1.13 -3.06
CA PRO A 108 15.92 1.35 -4.11
C PRO A 108 14.86 0.24 -4.13
N THR A 109 13.60 0.63 -4.21
CA THR A 109 12.46 -0.28 -4.32
C THR A 109 11.90 -0.28 -5.73
N PRO A 110 11.28 -1.38 -6.20
CA PRO A 110 10.70 -1.45 -7.54
C PRO A 110 9.48 -0.54 -7.73
N LEU A 111 8.81 -0.17 -6.63
CA LEU A 111 7.67 0.73 -6.58
C LEU A 111 7.94 1.84 -5.54
N PRO A 112 7.30 3.02 -5.67
CA PRO A 112 7.40 4.07 -4.65
C PRO A 112 6.83 3.60 -3.31
N THR A 113 7.17 4.33 -2.25
CA THR A 113 6.59 4.15 -0.91
C THR A 113 5.61 5.27 -0.63
N ILE A 114 4.57 5.01 0.18
CA ILE A 114 3.55 6.01 0.49
C ILE A 114 4.17 7.24 1.16
N GLU A 115 5.06 7.04 2.14
CA GLU A 115 5.79 8.14 2.78
C GLU A 115 6.62 8.94 1.78
N GLY A 116 7.33 8.26 0.86
CA GLY A 116 8.12 8.94 -0.16
C GLY A 116 7.24 9.86 -1.02
N THR A 117 6.09 9.36 -1.48
CA THR A 117 5.14 10.14 -2.27
C THR A 117 4.56 11.34 -1.50
N ILE A 118 4.21 11.15 -0.21
CA ILE A 118 3.70 12.24 0.63
C ILE A 118 4.78 13.29 0.91
N ILE A 119 6.01 12.87 1.22
CA ILE A 119 7.13 13.78 1.50
C ILE A 119 7.54 14.56 0.24
N GLU A 120 7.54 13.93 -0.93
CA GLU A 120 7.73 14.63 -2.19
C GLU A 120 6.65 15.70 -2.43
N ALA A 121 5.38 15.40 -2.14
CA ALA A 121 4.29 16.38 -2.25
C ALA A 121 4.51 17.55 -1.28
N LEU A 122 4.82 17.27 0.00
CA LEU A 122 5.15 18.27 1.03
C LEU A 122 6.33 19.17 0.58
N ASN A 123 7.39 18.61 0.02
CA ASN A 123 8.55 19.37 -0.43
C ASN A 123 8.27 20.20 -1.70
N LYS A 124 7.48 19.66 -2.64
CA LYS A 124 7.06 20.36 -3.86
C LYS A 124 6.24 21.62 -3.53
N CYS A 125 5.34 21.54 -2.56
CA CYS A 125 4.56 22.70 -2.10
C CYS A 125 5.26 23.56 -1.03
N LYS A 126 6.54 23.30 -0.75
CA LYS A 126 7.38 24.06 0.20
C LYS A 126 6.82 24.09 1.62
N LEU A 127 6.20 22.99 2.04
CA LEU A 127 5.77 22.77 3.42
C LEU A 127 6.90 22.23 4.31
N VAL A 128 7.85 21.51 3.73
CA VAL A 128 9.02 20.95 4.44
C VAL A 128 10.33 21.30 3.70
N PRO A 129 11.45 21.47 4.43
CA PRO A 129 12.70 21.99 3.86
C PRO A 129 13.37 21.02 2.87
N SER A 130 13.21 19.72 3.09
CA SER A 130 13.87 18.68 2.29
C SER A 130 13.02 17.40 2.24
N ILE A 131 13.59 16.34 1.65
CA ILE A 131 13.03 14.99 1.68
C ILE A 131 13.48 14.18 2.91
N THR A 132 14.31 14.75 3.79
CA THR A 132 14.89 14.09 4.95
C THR A 132 13.92 14.18 6.14
N PRO A 133 13.25 13.08 6.57
CA PRO A 133 12.19 13.14 7.58
C PRO A 133 12.62 13.71 8.94
N GLN A 134 13.90 13.54 9.29
CA GLN A 134 14.47 14.01 10.56
C GLN A 134 14.52 15.53 10.67
N GLU A 135 14.56 16.26 9.55
CA GLU A 135 14.66 17.73 9.55
C GLU A 135 13.34 18.42 9.93
N PHE A 136 12.25 17.66 10.07
CA PHE A 136 10.92 18.21 10.33
C PHE A 136 10.07 17.32 11.25
N GLU A 137 10.71 16.66 12.22
CA GLU A 137 10.04 15.91 13.30
C GLU A 137 9.01 14.88 12.80
N PHE A 138 9.32 14.20 11.69
CA PHE A 138 8.39 13.24 11.09
C PHE A 138 8.22 11.97 11.95
N SER A 139 6.98 11.69 12.34
CA SER A 139 6.56 10.44 12.97
C SER A 139 5.37 9.82 12.25
N ARG A 140 5.20 8.51 12.39
CA ARG A 140 4.19 7.70 11.70
C ARG A 140 3.55 6.72 12.68
N CYS A 141 2.24 6.50 12.58
CA CYS A 141 1.56 5.62 13.52
C CYS A 141 1.98 4.16 13.43
N GLY A 142 1.88 3.55 12.25
CA GLY A 142 2.23 2.15 12.07
C GLY A 142 2.69 1.88 10.65
N ARG A 143 3.72 1.08 10.48
CA ARG A 143 4.15 0.66 9.14
C ARG A 143 3.15 -0.34 8.58
N THR A 144 2.81 -0.18 7.30
CA THR A 144 2.14 -1.24 6.54
C THR A 144 3.13 -1.86 5.57
N ASP A 145 3.04 -3.18 5.40
CA ASP A 145 3.85 -3.93 4.44
C ASP A 145 3.44 -3.57 3.00
N LYS A 146 4.23 -4.05 2.02
CA LYS A 146 3.90 -3.95 0.59
C LYS A 146 2.49 -4.48 0.32
N GLY A 147 1.73 -3.78 -0.53
CA GLY A 147 0.38 -4.19 -0.93
C GLY A 147 -0.73 -3.87 0.08
N VAL A 148 -0.40 -3.61 1.35
CA VAL A 148 -1.38 -3.36 2.42
C VAL A 148 -1.92 -1.93 2.32
N SER A 149 -3.25 -1.81 2.35
CA SER A 149 -3.96 -0.51 2.28
C SER A 149 -4.21 0.08 3.67
N ALA A 150 -4.56 1.38 3.75
CA ALA A 150 -4.97 2.01 5.01
C ALA A 150 -6.06 3.08 4.80
N MET A 151 -6.98 3.24 5.76
CA MET A 151 -8.06 4.25 5.70
C MET A 151 -7.85 5.44 6.65
N ASN A 152 -7.28 5.22 7.83
CA ASN A 152 -7.02 6.29 8.81
C ASN A 152 -5.59 6.19 9.36
N GLN A 153 -4.61 6.12 8.46
CA GLN A 153 -3.21 6.25 8.84
C GLN A 153 -2.92 7.67 9.33
N VAL A 154 -1.99 7.82 10.27
CA VAL A 154 -1.63 9.13 10.82
C VAL A 154 -0.11 9.32 10.79
N ILE A 155 0.30 10.51 10.34
CA ILE A 155 1.66 11.03 10.50
C ILE A 155 1.61 12.33 11.29
N SER A 156 2.69 12.64 12.00
CA SER A 156 2.90 13.96 12.62
C SER A 156 4.24 14.53 12.17
N LEU A 157 4.29 15.85 12.03
CA LEU A 157 5.44 16.55 11.46
C LEU A 157 5.34 18.06 11.69
N ARG A 158 6.49 18.73 11.62
CA ARG A 158 6.58 20.19 11.58
C ARG A 158 6.53 20.68 10.14
N VAL A 159 5.66 21.64 9.85
CA VAL A 159 5.47 22.22 8.51
C VAL A 159 5.54 23.73 8.54
N ARG A 160 5.77 24.35 7.38
CA ARG A 160 5.61 25.79 7.18
C ARG A 160 4.19 26.24 7.58
N SER A 161 4.09 27.38 8.24
CA SER A 161 2.85 28.04 8.66
C SER A 161 2.83 29.49 8.20
N ASN A 162 1.63 30.02 7.95
CA ASN A 162 1.41 31.45 7.75
C ASN A 162 1.31 32.21 9.08
N LEU A 163 1.09 31.51 10.20
CA LEU A 163 0.77 32.08 11.51
C LEU A 163 1.99 32.09 12.42
N THR A 164 2.16 33.14 13.22
CA THR A 164 3.16 33.14 14.31
C THR A 164 2.78 32.17 15.41
N ASP A 165 3.72 31.83 16.29
CA ASP A 165 3.46 30.93 17.42
C ASP A 165 2.37 31.46 18.37
N GLU A 166 2.22 32.78 18.48
CA GLU A 166 1.13 33.42 19.22
C GLU A 166 -0.21 33.28 18.50
N GLU A 167 -0.25 33.53 17.19
CA GLU A 167 -1.48 33.44 16.40
C GLU A 167 -2.03 32.00 16.35
N GLN A 168 -1.14 31.00 16.32
CA GLN A 168 -1.48 29.58 16.30
C GLN A 168 -2.26 29.11 17.55
N LYS A 169 -2.11 29.82 18.68
CA LYS A 169 -2.79 29.50 19.95
C LYS A 169 -4.29 29.84 19.93
N ASP A 170 -4.72 30.70 19.01
CA ASP A 170 -6.11 31.13 18.90
C ASP A 170 -6.77 30.48 17.67
N PRO A 171 -7.71 29.52 17.84
CA PRO A 171 -8.41 28.85 16.75
C PRO A 171 -9.12 29.79 15.78
N ARG A 172 -9.46 31.02 16.22
CA ARG A 172 -10.08 32.03 15.35
C ARG A 172 -9.17 32.43 14.19
N ASN A 173 -7.85 32.22 14.28
CA ASN A 173 -6.90 32.50 13.22
C ASN A 173 -6.73 31.36 12.20
N ASP A 174 -7.30 30.17 12.45
CA ASP A 174 -7.08 28.99 11.59
C ASP A 174 -7.48 29.23 10.12
N HIS A 175 -8.45 30.09 9.86
CA HIS A 175 -8.88 30.46 8.50
C HIS A 175 -7.78 31.17 7.67
N LYS A 176 -6.74 31.72 8.31
CA LYS A 176 -5.58 32.35 7.66
C LYS A 176 -4.44 31.35 7.40
N GLU A 177 -4.55 30.14 7.96
CA GLU A 177 -3.54 29.11 7.81
C GLU A 177 -3.52 28.53 6.38
N ILE A 178 -2.41 27.90 6.03
CA ILE A 178 -2.31 27.09 4.83
C ILE A 178 -3.33 25.95 4.87
N GLN A 179 -4.10 25.83 3.79
CA GLN A 179 -5.04 24.73 3.57
C GLN A 179 -4.29 23.43 3.23
N TYR A 180 -3.64 22.83 4.23
CA TYR A 180 -2.73 21.68 4.09
C TYR A 180 -3.36 20.50 3.34
N VAL A 181 -4.59 20.15 3.70
CA VAL A 181 -5.33 19.03 3.07
C VAL A 181 -5.54 19.31 1.59
N ALA A 182 -5.98 20.52 1.24
CA ALA A 182 -6.28 20.90 -0.14
C ALA A 182 -5.04 20.95 -1.02
N ILE A 183 -3.94 21.55 -0.54
CA ILE A 183 -2.71 21.68 -1.34
C ILE A 183 -2.02 20.32 -1.56
N LEU A 184 -2.03 19.44 -0.57
CA LEU A 184 -1.41 18.11 -0.68
C LEU A 184 -2.20 17.23 -1.66
N ASN A 185 -3.52 17.20 -1.56
CA ASN A 185 -4.37 16.40 -2.47
C ASN A 185 -4.33 16.87 -3.94
N GLN A 186 -3.80 18.07 -4.25
CA GLN A 186 -3.53 18.48 -5.64
C GLN A 186 -2.30 17.82 -6.24
N LEU A 187 -1.37 17.39 -5.40
CA LEU A 187 -0.08 16.84 -5.81
C LEU A 187 -0.02 15.32 -5.62
N LEU A 188 -0.88 14.77 -4.76
CA LEU A 188 -0.94 13.34 -4.49
C LEU A 188 -1.66 12.57 -5.61
N PRO A 189 -1.19 11.36 -5.94
CA PRO A 189 -1.91 10.43 -6.82
C PRO A 189 -3.31 10.10 -6.31
N ASP A 190 -4.18 9.64 -7.20
CA ASP A 190 -5.60 9.41 -6.87
C ASP A 190 -5.86 8.33 -5.80
N ASP A 191 -4.88 7.45 -5.60
CA ASP A 191 -4.89 6.37 -4.61
C ASP A 191 -4.23 6.74 -3.27
N ILE A 192 -3.88 8.03 -3.05
CA ILE A 192 -3.48 8.59 -1.75
C ILE A 192 -4.28 9.86 -1.47
N ARG A 193 -4.89 9.94 -0.29
CA ARG A 193 -5.69 11.10 0.13
C ARG A 193 -5.43 11.49 1.57
N ILE A 194 -5.10 12.76 1.79
CA ILE A 194 -5.20 13.39 3.10
C ILE A 194 -6.67 13.67 3.37
N SER A 195 -7.20 13.12 4.47
CA SER A 195 -8.61 13.28 4.85
C SER A 195 -8.81 14.41 5.87
N ALA A 196 -7.85 14.60 6.77
CA ALA A 196 -7.94 15.63 7.80
C ALA A 196 -6.57 16.11 8.28
N VAL A 197 -6.54 17.28 8.90
CA VAL A 197 -5.39 17.83 9.64
C VAL A 197 -5.80 18.13 11.07
N CYS A 198 -4.95 17.77 12.03
CA CYS A 198 -5.01 18.31 13.38
C CYS A 198 -3.97 19.41 13.50
N LEU A 199 -4.46 20.65 13.64
CA LEU A 199 -3.64 21.86 13.69
C LEU A 199 -2.92 22.01 15.04
N ARG A 200 -3.49 21.48 16.11
CA ARG A 200 -2.91 21.52 17.47
C ARG A 200 -2.97 20.12 18.10
N PRO A 201 -2.09 19.19 17.70
CA PRO A 201 -1.96 17.92 18.41
C PRO A 201 -1.62 18.14 19.89
N PRO A 202 -1.94 17.18 20.79
CA PRO A 202 -1.58 17.28 22.20
C PRO A 202 -0.08 17.52 22.43
N ASN A 203 0.28 18.12 23.57
CA ASN A 203 1.68 18.27 23.94
C ASN A 203 2.38 16.91 23.96
N SER A 204 3.60 16.86 23.41
CA SER A 204 4.40 15.63 23.28
C SER A 204 3.74 14.54 22.42
N PHE A 205 2.77 14.89 21.57
CA PHE A 205 2.18 13.95 20.63
C PHE A 205 3.24 13.37 19.68
N ASP A 206 3.24 12.05 19.55
CA ASP A 206 3.98 11.31 18.55
C ASP A 206 3.03 10.32 17.88
N ALA A 207 2.92 10.37 16.55
CA ALA A 207 1.97 9.53 15.83
C ALA A 207 2.13 8.03 16.14
N ARG A 208 3.34 7.55 16.44
CA ARG A 208 3.59 6.15 16.80
C ARG A 208 3.20 5.85 18.24
N PHE A 209 3.73 6.63 19.18
CA PHE A 209 3.69 6.33 20.61
C PHE A 209 2.42 6.84 21.30
N SER A 210 1.76 7.84 20.75
CA SER A 210 0.47 8.33 21.23
C SER A 210 -0.72 7.52 20.70
N CYS A 211 -0.49 6.55 19.81
CA CYS A 211 -1.58 5.68 19.32
C CYS A 211 -1.95 4.65 20.39
N GLU A 212 -3.23 4.65 20.77
CA GLU A 212 -3.80 3.78 21.81
C GLU A 212 -4.03 2.35 21.30
N TYR A 213 -4.62 2.22 20.11
CA TYR A 213 -4.81 0.94 19.44
C TYR A 213 -4.90 1.11 17.92
N ARG A 214 -4.66 0.01 17.21
CA ARG A 214 -4.84 -0.10 15.77
C ARG A 214 -5.92 -1.12 15.46
N HIS A 215 -6.74 -0.82 14.47
CA HIS A 215 -7.84 -1.65 14.00
C HIS A 215 -7.51 -2.13 12.59
N TYR A 216 -7.29 -3.42 12.44
CA TYR A 216 -7.09 -4.08 11.15
C TYR A 216 -8.36 -4.83 10.73
N LYS A 217 -8.60 -4.84 9.43
CA LYS A 217 -9.56 -5.73 8.79
C LYS A 217 -8.84 -6.56 7.74
N TYR A 218 -9.00 -7.87 7.80
CA TYR A 218 -8.53 -8.76 6.73
C TYR A 218 -9.75 -9.30 5.98
N LEU A 219 -9.93 -8.90 4.71
CA LEU A 219 -11.06 -9.33 3.90
C LEU A 219 -10.84 -10.75 3.34
N PHE A 220 -11.90 -11.57 3.26
CA PHE A 220 -11.84 -12.89 2.64
C PHE A 220 -13.22 -13.33 2.12
N HIS A 221 -13.22 -14.27 1.18
CA HIS A 221 -14.44 -14.92 0.68
C HIS A 221 -14.73 -16.17 1.51
N LYS A 222 -16.01 -16.47 1.78
CA LYS A 222 -16.41 -17.54 2.71
C LYS A 222 -16.20 -18.97 2.19
N ASP A 223 -15.91 -19.16 0.91
CA ASP A 223 -15.92 -20.49 0.27
C ASP A 223 -15.03 -21.50 0.99
N GLY A 224 -15.61 -22.66 1.31
CA GLY A 224 -14.91 -23.76 1.99
C GLY A 224 -14.49 -23.44 3.42
N LEU A 225 -15.09 -22.44 4.07
CA LEU A 225 -14.77 -22.03 5.44
C LEU A 225 -15.97 -22.15 6.38
N ASP A 226 -15.76 -22.85 7.50
CA ASP A 226 -16.65 -22.84 8.67
C ASP A 226 -16.39 -21.57 9.50
N LEU A 227 -17.28 -20.59 9.32
CA LEU A 227 -17.18 -19.27 9.96
C LEU A 227 -17.37 -19.33 11.48
N ASP A 228 -18.14 -20.29 12.00
CA ASP A 228 -18.36 -20.44 13.44
C ASP A 228 -17.10 -21.00 14.11
N ARG A 229 -16.43 -21.97 13.48
CA ARG A 229 -15.11 -22.44 13.93
C ARG A 229 -14.08 -21.33 13.89
N MET A 230 -14.05 -20.53 12.81
CA MET A 230 -13.17 -19.36 12.71
C MET A 230 -13.48 -18.33 13.79
N GLN A 231 -14.74 -18.05 14.10
CA GLN A 231 -15.14 -17.11 15.14
C GLN A 231 -14.74 -17.60 16.54
N LYS A 232 -14.91 -18.89 16.84
CA LYS A 232 -14.44 -19.51 18.10
C LYS A 232 -12.92 -19.37 18.23
N ALA A 233 -12.19 -19.69 17.16
CA ALA A 233 -10.74 -19.57 17.12
C ALA A 233 -10.27 -18.11 17.27
N ALA A 234 -10.89 -17.18 16.55
CA ALA A 234 -10.52 -15.76 16.61
C ALA A 234 -10.61 -15.20 18.04
N LYS A 235 -11.61 -15.63 18.83
CA LYS A 235 -11.75 -15.19 20.23
C LYS A 235 -10.61 -15.63 21.14
N LEU A 236 -9.95 -16.75 20.84
CA LEU A 236 -8.80 -17.22 21.62
C LEU A 236 -7.58 -16.31 21.47
N TYR A 237 -7.56 -15.39 20.50
CA TYR A 237 -6.52 -14.37 20.40
C TYR A 237 -6.70 -13.20 21.38
N GLU A 238 -7.90 -12.97 21.92
CA GLU A 238 -8.17 -11.84 22.82
C GLU A 238 -7.37 -11.98 24.13
N GLY A 239 -6.91 -10.84 24.66
CA GLY A 239 -6.06 -10.79 25.85
C GLY A 239 -4.60 -10.48 25.54
N GLU A 240 -3.75 -10.57 26.58
CA GLU A 240 -2.31 -10.37 26.48
C GLU A 240 -1.59 -11.71 26.40
N HIS A 241 -0.88 -11.92 25.29
CA HIS A 241 -0.18 -13.18 25.00
C HIS A 241 1.13 -12.93 24.28
N ASP A 242 2.02 -13.93 24.30
CA ASP A 242 3.21 -13.96 23.46
C ASP A 242 2.87 -14.44 22.04
N PHE A 243 2.95 -13.55 21.06
CA PHE A 243 2.57 -13.83 19.67
C PHE A 243 3.75 -14.26 18.78
N ARG A 244 4.87 -14.76 19.33
CA ARG A 244 6.04 -15.17 18.52
C ARG A 244 5.71 -16.25 17.48
N ASN A 245 4.77 -17.13 17.78
CA ASN A 245 4.31 -18.19 16.87
C ASN A 245 3.35 -17.68 15.80
N PHE A 246 2.90 -16.43 15.91
CA PHE A 246 1.95 -15.75 15.02
C PHE A 246 2.57 -14.53 14.35
N CYS A 247 3.89 -14.47 14.17
CA CYS A 247 4.54 -13.37 13.46
C CYS A 247 5.74 -13.87 12.65
N LYS A 248 6.34 -12.97 11.88
CA LYS A 248 7.62 -13.23 11.24
C LYS A 248 8.76 -12.99 12.23
N LEU A 249 9.56 -14.02 12.49
CA LEU A 249 10.78 -13.90 13.27
C LEU A 249 11.89 -13.30 12.40
N ASP A 250 12.43 -12.16 12.84
CA ASP A 250 13.48 -11.43 12.11
C ASP A 250 14.57 -10.95 13.06
N GLY A 251 15.71 -11.66 13.00
CA GLY A 251 16.89 -11.30 13.76
C GLY A 251 17.39 -9.89 13.45
N SER A 252 17.06 -9.27 12.31
CA SER A 252 17.46 -7.88 12.06
C SER A 252 16.82 -6.87 13.01
N LYS A 253 15.64 -7.21 13.56
CA LYS A 253 14.89 -6.35 14.47
C LYS A 253 15.30 -6.50 15.92
N GLN A 254 15.96 -7.62 16.27
CA GLN A 254 16.40 -7.92 17.63
C GLN A 254 15.26 -7.77 18.64
N ILE A 255 14.05 -8.19 18.27
CA ILE A 255 12.88 -8.14 19.15
C ILE A 255 13.05 -9.20 20.23
N THR A 256 12.89 -8.79 21.48
CA THR A 256 12.89 -9.66 22.67
C THR A 256 11.51 -9.75 23.33
N ASN A 257 10.62 -8.78 23.08
CA ASN A 257 9.26 -8.76 23.63
C ASN A 257 8.21 -8.99 22.53
N TYR A 258 7.57 -10.16 22.60
CA TYR A 258 6.51 -10.60 21.68
C TYR A 258 5.11 -10.50 22.31
N ASN A 259 4.99 -9.99 23.53
CA ASN A 259 3.69 -9.78 24.17
C ASN A 259 2.91 -8.67 23.48
N ARG A 260 1.67 -8.94 23.12
CA ARG A 260 0.73 -7.95 22.56
C ARG A 260 -0.64 -8.18 23.19
N THR A 261 -1.43 -7.11 23.29
CA THR A 261 -2.80 -7.17 23.78
C THR A 261 -3.76 -7.04 22.61
N MET A 262 -4.49 -8.11 22.29
CA MET A 262 -5.61 -8.04 21.36
C MET A 262 -6.86 -7.69 22.16
N ILE A 263 -7.45 -6.55 21.84
CA ILE A 263 -8.61 -5.98 22.53
C ILE A 263 -9.90 -6.64 22.03
N SER A 264 -9.99 -6.93 20.73
CA SER A 264 -11.17 -7.53 20.12
C SER A 264 -10.78 -8.27 18.84
N ALA A 265 -11.31 -9.47 18.65
CA ALA A 265 -11.05 -10.33 17.50
C ALA A 265 -12.35 -11.02 17.05
N ASN A 266 -12.88 -10.65 15.87
CA ASN A 266 -14.16 -11.16 15.38
C ASN A 266 -14.12 -11.50 13.89
N ILE A 267 -14.96 -12.45 13.48
CA ILE A 267 -15.32 -12.69 12.08
C ILE A 267 -16.62 -11.95 11.82
N LYS A 268 -16.60 -10.98 10.92
CA LYS A 268 -17.78 -10.14 10.59
C LYS A 268 -18.14 -10.26 9.13
N HIS A 269 -19.44 -10.33 8.85
CA HIS A 269 -19.97 -10.19 7.50
C HIS A 269 -19.71 -8.77 6.99
N VAL A 270 -19.33 -8.64 5.70
CA VAL A 270 -19.14 -7.32 5.06
C VAL A 270 -20.23 -7.08 4.03
N TYR A 271 -20.30 -7.91 2.99
CA TYR A 271 -21.34 -7.88 1.96
C TYR A 271 -21.28 -9.17 1.14
N ASN A 272 -22.40 -9.63 0.58
CA ASN A 272 -22.49 -10.88 -0.18
C ASN A 272 -21.80 -12.04 0.57
N ASP A 273 -20.84 -12.70 -0.06
CA ASP A 273 -20.06 -13.80 0.51
C ASP A 273 -18.68 -13.35 1.03
N PHE A 274 -18.48 -12.04 1.18
CA PHE A 274 -17.28 -11.46 1.78
C PHE A 274 -17.44 -11.21 3.28
N TYR A 275 -16.44 -11.68 4.02
CA TYR A 275 -16.30 -11.53 5.45
C TYR A 275 -14.97 -10.85 5.76
N CYS A 276 -14.78 -10.46 7.01
CA CYS A 276 -13.50 -9.97 7.49
C CYS A 276 -13.13 -10.49 8.86
N PHE A 277 -11.83 -10.70 9.06
CA PHE A 277 -11.25 -10.79 10.39
C PHE A 277 -11.03 -9.36 10.90
N ASP A 278 -11.89 -8.94 11.81
CA ASP A 278 -11.97 -7.63 12.44
C ASP A 278 -11.20 -7.64 13.76
N LEU A 279 -10.00 -7.05 13.74
CA LEU A 279 -9.00 -7.19 14.80
C LEU A 279 -8.57 -5.84 15.35
N ILE A 280 -8.70 -5.65 16.66
CA ILE A 280 -8.27 -4.45 17.38
C ILE A 280 -7.19 -4.88 18.39
N GLY A 281 -6.06 -4.20 18.39
CA GLY A 281 -4.96 -4.48 19.31
C GLY A 281 -4.11 -3.26 19.61
N SER A 282 -3.43 -3.27 20.75
CA SER A 282 -2.57 -2.15 21.20
C SER A 282 -1.39 -1.92 20.25
N ALA A 283 -0.74 -3.01 19.83
CA ALA A 283 0.32 -3.01 18.82
C ALA A 283 0.37 -4.36 18.11
N PHE A 284 1.08 -4.40 16.98
CA PHE A 284 1.24 -5.61 16.17
C PHE A 284 2.72 -5.85 15.84
N LEU A 285 3.13 -7.11 15.87
CA LEU A 285 4.43 -7.60 15.41
C LEU A 285 4.47 -7.66 13.88
N TRP A 286 5.67 -7.82 13.33
CA TRP A 286 5.84 -7.91 11.89
C TRP A 286 5.06 -9.12 11.33
N HIS A 287 4.22 -8.87 10.34
CA HIS A 287 3.34 -9.86 9.69
C HIS A 287 2.26 -10.49 10.60
N GLN A 288 2.05 -9.99 11.83
CA GLN A 288 1.23 -10.68 12.82
C GLN A 288 -0.19 -10.99 12.35
N VAL A 289 -0.90 -9.98 11.85
CA VAL A 289 -2.30 -10.13 11.43
C VAL A 289 -2.46 -11.20 10.36
N ARG A 290 -1.56 -11.23 9.36
CA ARG A 290 -1.60 -12.20 8.27
C ARG A 290 -1.27 -13.62 8.73
N CYS A 291 -0.37 -13.76 9.70
CA CYS A 291 -0.05 -15.04 10.33
C CYS A 291 -1.26 -15.56 11.14
N MET A 292 -1.92 -14.70 11.91
CA MET A 292 -3.15 -15.05 12.63
C MET A 292 -4.25 -15.48 11.65
N THR A 293 -4.49 -14.72 10.58
CA THR A 293 -5.46 -15.09 9.54
C THR A 293 -5.15 -16.43 8.89
N ALA A 294 -3.88 -16.74 8.64
CA ALA A 294 -3.50 -18.02 8.03
C ALA A 294 -3.95 -19.22 8.90
N ILE A 295 -3.80 -19.12 10.22
CA ILE A 295 -4.26 -20.16 11.15
C ILE A 295 -5.79 -20.21 11.21
N LEU A 296 -6.47 -19.06 11.16
CA LEU A 296 -7.93 -19.03 11.06
C LEU A 296 -8.44 -19.73 9.79
N PHE A 297 -7.75 -19.58 8.65
CA PHE A 297 -8.12 -20.32 7.44
C PHE A 297 -7.98 -21.83 7.62
N LEU A 298 -6.91 -22.30 8.26
CA LEU A 298 -6.76 -23.73 8.54
C LEU A 298 -7.88 -24.27 9.43
N VAL A 299 -8.28 -23.50 10.45
CA VAL A 299 -9.41 -23.86 11.32
C VAL A 299 -10.74 -23.83 10.55
N GLY A 300 -10.96 -22.82 9.72
CA GLY A 300 -12.16 -22.69 8.89
C GLY A 300 -12.28 -23.81 7.86
N GLN A 301 -11.16 -24.30 7.31
CA GLN A 301 -11.14 -25.46 6.42
C GLN A 301 -11.31 -26.81 7.14
N GLY A 302 -11.43 -26.81 8.48
CA GLY A 302 -11.47 -28.03 9.28
C GLY A 302 -10.13 -28.78 9.35
N LEU A 303 -9.05 -28.19 8.82
CA LEU A 303 -7.70 -28.77 8.85
C LEU A 303 -7.07 -28.68 10.23
N GLU A 304 -7.51 -27.74 11.06
CA GLU A 304 -7.09 -27.58 12.45
C GLU A 304 -8.28 -27.34 13.38
N GLU A 305 -8.10 -27.66 14.66
CA GLU A 305 -9.08 -27.36 15.71
C GLU A 305 -8.87 -25.94 16.27
N PRO A 306 -9.94 -25.24 16.70
CA PRO A 306 -9.81 -23.91 17.31
C PRO A 306 -8.79 -23.84 18.45
N THR A 307 -8.71 -24.90 19.28
CA THR A 307 -7.81 -25.02 20.43
C THR A 307 -6.31 -25.01 20.05
N LEU A 308 -5.98 -25.14 18.77
CA LEU A 308 -4.61 -24.94 18.28
C LEU A 308 -4.07 -23.55 18.65
N ILE A 309 -4.93 -22.52 18.67
CA ILE A 309 -4.49 -21.16 19.00
C ILE A 309 -3.93 -21.11 20.42
N GLU A 310 -4.63 -21.68 21.40
CA GLU A 310 -4.17 -21.74 22.79
C GLU A 310 -2.82 -22.44 22.91
N LYS A 311 -2.66 -23.59 22.23
CA LYS A 311 -1.38 -24.34 22.21
C LYS A 311 -0.24 -23.50 21.64
N MET A 312 -0.49 -22.78 20.55
CA MET A 312 0.51 -21.93 19.90
C MET A 312 0.81 -20.64 20.67
N LEU A 313 -0.11 -20.16 21.51
CA LEU A 313 0.13 -19.03 22.43
C LEU A 313 0.89 -19.47 23.69
N ASP A 314 0.78 -20.74 24.09
CA ASP A 314 1.59 -21.31 25.15
C ASP A 314 3.02 -21.61 24.66
N VAL A 315 3.88 -20.60 24.81
CA VAL A 315 5.30 -20.71 24.46
C VAL A 315 6.09 -21.65 25.37
N THR A 316 5.53 -22.13 26.49
CA THR A 316 6.19 -23.11 27.35
C THR A 316 6.10 -24.51 26.77
N SER A 317 4.94 -24.87 26.20
CA SER A 317 4.75 -26.13 25.47
C SER A 317 5.20 -26.04 24.02
N MET A 318 5.08 -24.86 23.39
CA MET A 318 5.49 -24.60 22.01
C MET A 318 6.52 -23.46 21.89
N PRO A 319 7.78 -23.69 22.33
CA PRO A 319 8.81 -22.64 22.33
C PRO A 319 9.31 -22.26 20.94
N GLN A 320 9.06 -23.11 19.93
CA GLN A 320 9.50 -22.92 18.56
C GLN A 320 8.32 -22.80 17.61
N LYS A 321 8.38 -21.79 16.74
CA LYS A 321 7.33 -21.50 15.76
C LYS A 321 7.25 -22.60 14.70
N PRO A 322 6.09 -23.23 14.47
CA PRO A 322 5.89 -24.14 13.33
C PRO A 322 6.06 -23.42 11.98
N MET A 323 6.54 -24.16 10.97
CA MET A 323 6.62 -23.67 9.60
C MET A 323 5.26 -23.71 8.92
N TYR A 324 4.76 -22.53 8.57
CA TYR A 324 3.51 -22.37 7.84
C TYR A 324 3.55 -21.13 6.94
N GLU A 325 2.68 -21.13 5.94
CA GLU A 325 2.54 -20.02 5.02
C GLU A 325 1.56 -18.99 5.56
N MET A 326 1.93 -17.74 5.38
CA MET A 326 1.16 -16.60 5.83
C MET A 326 0.12 -16.22 4.78
N ALA A 327 -1.02 -15.70 5.22
CA ALA A 327 -2.08 -15.21 4.33
C ALA A 327 -1.59 -14.07 3.42
N SER A 328 -2.26 -13.84 2.29
CA SER A 328 -1.98 -12.79 1.32
C SER A 328 -1.95 -11.38 1.95
N ASP A 329 -1.21 -10.44 1.38
CA ASP A 329 -1.17 -9.04 1.82
C ASP A 329 -2.32 -8.20 1.25
N ILE A 330 -2.74 -8.47 0.01
CA ILE A 330 -3.75 -7.70 -0.73
C ILE A 330 -5.02 -7.40 0.08
N PRO A 331 -5.61 -8.37 0.82
CA PRO A 331 -6.88 -8.16 1.53
C PRO A 331 -6.72 -7.48 2.89
N LEU A 332 -5.49 -7.23 3.35
CA LEU A 332 -5.23 -6.60 4.63
C LEU A 332 -5.40 -5.09 4.55
N LEU A 333 -6.16 -4.55 5.49
CA LEU A 333 -6.45 -3.15 5.62
C LEU A 333 -6.16 -2.66 7.04
N LEU A 334 -5.33 -1.63 7.18
CA LEU A 334 -5.32 -0.81 8.39
C LEU A 334 -6.54 0.11 8.36
N TYR A 335 -7.60 -0.29 9.06
CA TYR A 335 -8.88 0.40 9.03
C TYR A 335 -8.87 1.67 9.88
N ASP A 336 -8.34 1.58 11.11
CA ASP A 336 -8.28 2.74 12.00
C ASP A 336 -7.04 2.76 12.92
N CYS A 337 -6.65 3.97 13.31
CA CYS A 337 -5.64 4.24 14.32
C CYS A 337 -6.28 5.15 15.37
N LYS A 338 -6.47 4.62 16.58
CA LYS A 338 -7.03 5.41 17.67
C LYS A 338 -5.94 6.22 18.37
N PHE A 339 -6.31 7.46 18.66
CA PHE A 339 -5.54 8.42 19.42
C PHE A 339 -6.43 9.04 20.50
N PRO A 340 -5.81 9.73 21.48
CA PRO A 340 -6.52 10.64 22.38
C PRO A 340 -7.36 11.66 21.62
N ALA A 341 -8.21 12.40 22.33
CA ALA A 341 -9.04 13.44 21.73
C ALA A 341 -8.15 14.44 20.94
N MET A 342 -8.41 14.53 19.64
CA MET A 342 -7.74 15.42 18.70
C MET A 342 -8.77 16.16 17.87
N GLU A 343 -8.52 17.44 17.62
CA GLU A 343 -9.36 18.28 16.78
C GLU A 343 -9.00 18.05 15.30
N TRP A 344 -9.74 17.18 14.63
CA TRP A 344 -9.56 16.91 13.21
C TRP A 344 -10.35 17.91 12.37
N GLN A 345 -9.64 18.66 11.53
CA GLN A 345 -10.23 19.55 10.54
C GLN A 345 -10.18 18.90 9.16
N GLU A 346 -11.35 18.74 8.55
CA GLU A 346 -11.52 18.16 7.22
C GLU A 346 -11.49 19.26 6.15
N ALA A 347 -11.26 18.87 4.89
CA ALA A 347 -11.31 19.82 3.79
C ALA A 347 -12.72 20.37 3.59
N ASN A 348 -12.84 21.67 3.29
CA ASN A 348 -14.12 22.25 2.90
C ASN A 348 -14.59 21.65 1.57
N LEU A 349 -15.65 20.84 1.60
CA LEU A 349 -16.18 20.12 0.44
C LEU A 349 -16.95 21.02 -0.55
N ASN A 350 -17.28 22.26 -0.16
CA ASN A 350 -18.01 23.20 -1.00
C ASN A 350 -17.12 23.99 -1.97
N ASP A 351 -15.79 23.87 -1.87
CA ASP A 351 -14.86 24.42 -2.86
C ASP A 351 -14.91 23.58 -4.15
N TYR A 352 -14.92 24.24 -5.32
CA TYR A 352 -14.83 23.59 -6.63
C TYR A 352 -13.65 22.60 -6.72
N LYS A 353 -12.54 22.90 -6.04
CA LYS A 353 -11.39 21.99 -5.94
C LYS A 353 -11.77 20.67 -5.27
N SER A 354 -12.60 20.71 -4.23
CA SER A 354 -13.06 19.53 -3.49
C SER A 354 -13.99 18.65 -4.32
N VAL A 355 -14.83 19.24 -5.17
CA VAL A 355 -15.67 18.51 -6.13
C VAL A 355 -14.83 17.68 -7.10
N LYS A 356 -13.68 18.22 -7.55
CA LYS A 356 -12.76 17.48 -8.43
C LYS A 356 -12.19 16.23 -7.75
N TYR A 357 -11.85 16.29 -6.46
CA TYR A 357 -11.30 15.14 -5.74
C TYR A 357 -12.34 14.06 -5.47
N GLY A 358 -13.56 14.47 -5.09
CA GLY A 358 -14.68 13.53 -4.94
C GLY A 358 -14.89 12.72 -6.21
N LYS A 359 -14.89 13.39 -7.38
CA LYS A 359 -14.97 12.73 -8.68
C LYS A 359 -13.80 11.79 -8.96
N ALA A 360 -12.57 12.13 -8.58
CA ALA A 360 -11.41 11.25 -8.76
C ALA A 360 -11.53 9.95 -7.96
N VAL A 361 -11.99 10.01 -6.70
CA VAL A 361 -12.21 8.82 -5.88
C VAL A 361 -13.35 7.97 -6.45
N SER A 362 -14.45 8.59 -6.87
CA SER A 362 -15.55 7.87 -7.53
C SER A 362 -15.11 7.23 -8.85
N ALA A 363 -14.28 7.91 -9.64
CA ALA A 363 -13.73 7.37 -10.88
C ALA A 363 -12.80 6.17 -10.61
N LEU A 364 -11.95 6.25 -9.58
CA LEU A 364 -11.09 5.14 -9.15
C LEU A 364 -11.91 3.93 -8.70
N ALA A 365 -12.95 4.15 -7.89
CA ALA A 365 -13.86 3.08 -7.45
C ALA A 365 -14.59 2.43 -8.64
N LEU A 366 -15.08 3.26 -9.58
CA LEU A 366 -15.73 2.78 -10.81
C LEU A 366 -14.77 1.97 -11.68
N ASP A 367 -13.52 2.42 -11.85
CA ASP A 367 -12.49 1.70 -12.62
C ASP A 367 -12.25 0.29 -12.06
N TYR A 368 -12.07 0.16 -10.73
CA TYR A 368 -11.92 -1.15 -10.10
C TYR A 368 -13.19 -2.00 -10.18
N HIS A 369 -14.37 -1.39 -10.05
CA HIS A 369 -15.62 -2.11 -10.19
C HIS A 369 -15.80 -2.66 -11.61
N LEU A 370 -15.54 -1.85 -12.63
CA LEU A 370 -15.58 -2.27 -14.03
C LEU A 370 -14.59 -3.40 -14.32
N LYS A 371 -13.35 -3.29 -13.81
CA LYS A 371 -12.35 -4.35 -13.92
C LYS A 371 -12.82 -5.64 -13.26
N ALA A 372 -13.41 -5.56 -12.06
CA ALA A 372 -13.97 -6.73 -11.38
C ALA A 372 -15.13 -7.35 -12.17
N THR A 373 -16.04 -6.54 -12.72
CA THR A 373 -17.14 -7.01 -13.58
C THR A 373 -16.62 -7.71 -14.83
N VAL A 374 -15.61 -7.15 -15.51
CA VAL A 374 -15.00 -7.78 -16.69
C VAL A 374 -14.32 -9.10 -16.33
N VAL A 375 -13.62 -9.18 -15.20
CA VAL A 375 -13.01 -10.43 -14.70
C VAL A 375 -14.07 -11.47 -14.39
N GLU A 376 -15.22 -11.08 -13.85
CA GLU A 376 -16.34 -11.99 -13.59
C GLU A 376 -16.98 -12.50 -14.90
N ILE A 377 -17.18 -11.64 -15.90
CA ILE A 377 -17.63 -12.06 -17.23
C ILE A 377 -16.62 -13.02 -17.87
N PHE A 378 -15.33 -12.71 -17.76
CA PHE A 378 -14.25 -13.56 -18.27
C PHE A 378 -14.28 -14.95 -17.61
N LYS A 379 -14.37 -15.01 -16.28
CA LYS A 379 -14.51 -16.26 -15.51
C LYS A 379 -15.70 -17.08 -16.00
N ASN A 380 -16.87 -16.47 -16.18
CA ASN A 380 -18.10 -17.14 -16.58
C ASN A 380 -18.14 -17.54 -18.07
N THR A 381 -17.21 -17.02 -18.89
CA THR A 381 -17.08 -17.39 -20.31
C THR A 381 -16.16 -18.59 -20.52
N LEU A 382 -15.22 -18.82 -19.60
CA LEU A 382 -14.26 -19.91 -19.70
C LEU A 382 -14.86 -21.22 -19.19
N PRO A 383 -14.52 -22.37 -19.80
CA PRO A 383 -14.89 -23.66 -19.26
C PRO A 383 -14.21 -23.84 -17.90
N THR A 384 -15.01 -24.09 -16.87
CA THR A 384 -14.53 -24.46 -15.54
C THR A 384 -14.65 -25.97 -15.35
N SER A 385 -13.71 -26.54 -14.60
CA SER A 385 -13.78 -27.92 -14.14
C SER A 385 -13.91 -27.88 -12.63
N ASP A 386 -14.98 -28.49 -12.11
CA ASP A 386 -15.18 -28.69 -10.68
C ASP A 386 -14.50 -29.97 -10.18
N ILE A 387 -13.62 -30.57 -11.00
CA ILE A 387 -12.85 -31.75 -10.59
C ILE A 387 -11.86 -31.31 -9.51
N GLU A 388 -12.23 -31.57 -8.26
CA GLU A 388 -11.27 -31.59 -7.17
C GLU A 388 -10.27 -32.71 -7.46
N PHE A 389 -8.98 -32.37 -7.49
CA PHE A 389 -7.93 -33.37 -7.64
C PHE A 389 -7.99 -34.30 -6.42
N SER A 390 -8.50 -35.52 -6.62
CA SER A 390 -8.60 -36.54 -5.58
C SER A 390 -7.23 -36.73 -4.92
N GLY A 391 -7.19 -36.64 -3.59
CA GLY A 391 -5.97 -36.86 -2.80
C GLY A 391 -5.03 -35.64 -2.70
N LYS A 392 -5.49 -34.42 -2.96
CA LYS A 392 -4.73 -33.19 -2.66
C LYS A 392 -5.55 -32.24 -1.80
N THR A 393 -4.89 -31.61 -0.83
CA THR A 393 -5.49 -30.54 -0.01
C THR A 393 -5.04 -29.19 -0.52
N ARG A 394 -5.97 -28.26 -0.74
CA ARG A 394 -5.66 -26.85 -1.06
C ARG A 394 -5.81 -25.99 0.20
N ILE A 395 -4.70 -25.54 0.75
CA ILE A 395 -4.66 -24.62 1.90
C ILE A 395 -5.06 -23.21 1.42
N ASN A 396 -6.07 -22.62 2.05
CA ASN A 396 -6.53 -21.27 1.75
C ASN A 396 -5.56 -20.23 2.33
N LEU A 397 -5.11 -19.29 1.49
CA LEU A 397 -4.22 -18.18 1.87
C LEU A 397 -4.89 -16.80 1.64
N GLY A 398 -6.17 -16.77 1.31
CA GLY A 398 -6.94 -15.55 1.06
C GLY A 398 -6.71 -14.90 -0.31
N ASP A 399 -5.92 -15.52 -1.20
CA ASP A 399 -5.60 -15.01 -2.54
C ASP A 399 -6.38 -15.68 -3.69
N GLY A 400 -7.29 -16.60 -3.37
CA GLY A 400 -8.03 -17.40 -4.35
C GLY A 400 -7.21 -18.47 -5.07
N LYS A 401 -5.90 -18.56 -4.82
CA LYS A 401 -5.01 -19.60 -5.38
C LYS A 401 -4.73 -20.67 -4.34
N GLY A 402 -4.38 -20.27 -3.12
CA GLY A 402 -3.98 -21.17 -2.05
C GLY A 402 -2.70 -21.96 -2.38
N LYS A 403 -2.34 -22.88 -1.49
CA LYS A 403 -1.24 -23.83 -1.69
C LYS A 403 -1.76 -25.26 -1.75
N VAL A 404 -1.38 -25.97 -2.80
CA VAL A 404 -1.73 -27.39 -2.95
C VAL A 404 -0.65 -28.26 -2.31
N VAL A 405 -1.06 -29.15 -1.42
CA VAL A 405 -0.23 -30.18 -0.79
C VAL A 405 -0.86 -31.56 -1.02
N THR A 406 -0.05 -32.61 -1.06
CA THR A 406 -0.56 -33.99 -1.16
C THR A 406 -1.25 -34.37 0.15
N ASP A 407 -0.48 -34.36 1.24
CA ASP A 407 -0.97 -34.66 2.58
C ASP A 407 -0.84 -33.40 3.45
N TYR A 408 -1.91 -33.08 4.16
CA TYR A 408 -1.87 -31.99 5.13
C TYR A 408 -1.21 -32.48 6.43
N GLU A 409 -0.05 -31.93 6.75
CA GLU A 409 0.62 -32.12 8.04
C GLU A 409 0.06 -31.14 9.07
N LYS A 410 -0.40 -31.67 10.22
CA LYS A 410 -0.96 -30.89 11.34
C LYS A 410 0.11 -29.96 11.93
N MET A 411 -0.29 -28.79 12.39
CA MET A 411 0.63 -27.75 12.88
C MET A 411 1.65 -28.24 13.92
N LEU A 412 1.21 -29.13 14.82
CA LEU A 412 2.02 -29.63 15.92
C LEU A 412 3.10 -30.64 15.45
N ASP A 413 2.90 -31.26 14.29
CA ASP A 413 3.80 -32.28 13.76
C ASP A 413 4.84 -31.69 12.80
N ARG A 414 4.62 -30.45 12.36
CA ARG A 414 5.48 -29.77 11.37
C ARG A 414 6.88 -29.49 11.88
N GLN A 415 7.80 -29.39 10.93
CA GLN A 415 9.08 -28.75 11.17
C GLN A 415 8.91 -27.36 11.81
N VAL A 416 9.70 -27.12 12.85
CA VAL A 416 9.73 -25.85 13.57
C VAL A 416 10.94 -25.00 13.17
N MET A 417 10.80 -23.69 13.34
CA MET A 417 11.88 -22.72 13.17
C MET A 417 12.85 -22.76 14.36
N ALA A 418 14.05 -22.20 14.18
CA ALA A 418 14.95 -21.88 15.29
C ALA A 418 14.25 -21.01 16.35
N THR A 419 14.68 -21.10 17.61
CA THR A 419 14.11 -20.28 18.69
C THR A 419 14.35 -18.80 18.43
N VAL A 420 13.58 -17.94 19.09
CA VAL A 420 13.75 -16.47 18.99
C VAL A 420 15.18 -16.07 19.36
N GLU A 421 15.71 -16.65 20.42
CA GLU A 421 17.03 -16.40 20.96
C GLU A 421 18.11 -16.82 19.97
N GLU A 422 17.96 -17.98 19.33
CA GLU A 422 18.86 -18.45 18.27
C GLU A 422 18.81 -17.55 17.03
N VAL A 423 17.62 -17.14 16.58
CA VAL A 423 17.43 -16.25 15.42
C VAL A 423 18.13 -14.91 15.66
N ASN A 424 17.96 -14.33 16.85
CA ASN A 424 18.61 -13.08 17.23
C ASN A 424 20.13 -13.24 17.34
N SER A 425 20.60 -14.32 17.96
CA SER A 425 22.03 -14.58 18.17
C SER A 425 22.77 -14.81 16.85
N LYS A 426 22.21 -15.65 15.96
CA LYS A 426 22.75 -15.90 14.61
C LYS A 426 22.89 -14.61 13.80
N TYR A 427 21.94 -13.67 13.92
CA TYR A 427 22.04 -12.39 13.23
C TYR A 427 23.19 -11.53 13.78
N LEU A 428 23.35 -11.45 15.10
CA LEU A 428 24.45 -10.71 15.74
C LEU A 428 25.81 -11.29 15.37
N GLU A 429 25.95 -12.62 15.39
CA GLU A 429 27.18 -13.29 14.98
C GLU A 429 27.54 -13.01 13.51
N ARG A 430 26.54 -13.08 12.62
CA ARG A 430 26.74 -12.73 11.20
C ARG A 430 27.19 -11.28 11.04
N LYS A 431 26.65 -10.37 11.86
CA LYS A 431 27.03 -8.94 11.84
C LYS A 431 28.46 -8.73 12.37
N LYS A 432 28.88 -9.47 13.41
CA LYS A 432 30.27 -9.45 13.90
C LYS A 432 31.25 -9.94 12.84
N ARG A 433 30.89 -10.98 12.07
CA ARG A 433 31.72 -11.52 10.99
C ARG A 433 31.81 -10.61 9.76
N ASN A 434 30.81 -9.76 9.51
CA ASN A 434 30.75 -8.88 8.33
C ASN A 434 30.36 -7.42 8.68
N PRO A 435 31.29 -6.60 9.21
CA PRO A 435 30.99 -5.24 9.66
C PRO A 435 30.70 -4.22 8.53
N LYS A 436 30.95 -4.57 7.25
CA LYS A 436 30.93 -3.64 6.10
C LYS A 436 29.58 -3.42 5.41
N LYS A 437 28.45 -3.94 5.91
CA LYS A 437 27.11 -3.62 5.36
C LYS A 437 26.39 -2.64 6.29
N LYS A 438 26.45 -1.34 5.96
CA LYS A 438 25.69 -0.27 6.63
C LYS A 438 24.83 0.49 5.62
#